data_AF-A0AB38FVI3-F1
#
_entry.id   AF-A0AB38FVI3-F1
#
_cell.length_a   1.000
_cell.length_b   1.000
_cell.length_c   1.000
_cell.angle_alpha   90.00
_cell.angle_beta   90.00
_cell.angle_gamma   90.00
#
_symmetry.space_group_name_H-M   'P 1'
#
loop_
_entity.id
_entity.type
_entity.pdbx_description
1 polymer ?
#
loop_
_entity_poly.entity_id
_entity_poly.type
_entity_poly.pdbx_seq_one_letter_code
_entity_poly.pdbx_strand_id
1 'polypeptide(L)'
;MTDMIHLNDNNLLYPSTGDDSIPVLAATLVPDEQRVEFWPQYFGNIPQWIILEPHIFTWMDRFCADYSGGIWQFYTLSNGGAFMAPEMDEDTDEKWSLFNTMNGNGGELSVEAAGIAVCLMTYSHHAMRTECDAMTEHYYRLRDYALNHAECCAIMHIID
;
A
#
# COMPACT_ATOMS: atom_id res chain seq x y z
N MET A 1 -15.28 60.80 25.17
CA MET A 1 -15.04 60.04 26.41
C MET A 1 -15.52 58.62 26.13
N THR A 2 -14.55 57.70 25.98
CA THR A 2 -14.69 56.21 26.01
C THR A 2 -15.42 55.58 24.81
N ASP A 3 -14.74 55.01 23.80
CA ASP A 3 -14.01 53.72 23.66
C ASP A 3 -14.87 52.50 23.26
N MET A 4 -14.43 51.90 22.14
CA MET A 4 -14.49 50.51 21.64
C MET A 4 -15.73 49.61 21.83
N ILE A 5 -16.24 49.10 20.70
CA ILE A 5 -16.08 47.66 20.37
C ILE A 5 -16.05 47.42 18.85
N HIS A 6 -14.97 46.75 18.44
CA HIS A 6 -14.70 46.14 17.14
C HIS A 6 -15.67 44.98 16.85
N LEU A 7 -16.09 44.80 15.60
CA LEU A 7 -16.48 43.55 14.91
C LEU A 7 -16.85 44.00 13.47
N ASN A 8 -16.43 43.43 12.36
CA ASN A 8 -15.84 42.13 12.05
C ASN A 8 -15.38 42.20 10.58
N ASP A 9 -14.08 42.37 10.33
CA ASP A 9 -13.47 42.14 9.02
C ASP A 9 -13.22 40.63 8.88
N ASN A 10 -14.17 39.90 8.30
CA ASN A 10 -13.96 38.53 7.85
C ASN A 10 -14.17 38.45 6.34
N ASN A 11 -13.36 39.20 5.59
CA ASN A 11 -13.01 38.82 4.22
C ASN A 11 -11.73 37.98 4.30
N LEU A 12 -11.85 36.72 4.71
CA LEU A 12 -10.76 35.77 4.58
C LEU A 12 -10.63 35.43 3.09
N LEU A 13 -9.69 36.14 2.45
CA LEU A 13 -9.12 35.79 1.17
C LEU A 13 -8.63 34.35 1.24
N TYR A 14 -9.24 33.46 0.46
CA TYR A 14 -8.62 32.20 0.09
C TYR A 14 -7.31 32.52 -0.64
N PRO A 15 -6.15 32.06 -0.18
CA PRO A 15 -4.99 32.06 -1.04
C PRO A 15 -5.26 31.03 -2.14
N SER A 16 -5.48 31.53 -3.36
CA SER A 16 -5.36 30.71 -4.56
C SER A 16 -3.87 30.41 -4.75
N THR A 17 -3.44 29.25 -4.26
CA THR A 17 -2.25 28.54 -4.70
C THR A 17 -2.80 27.29 -5.39
N GLY A 18 -2.76 27.12 -6.71
CA GLY A 18 -1.56 27.31 -7.52
C GLY A 18 -0.66 26.08 -7.49
N ASP A 19 -1.20 24.88 -7.22
CA ASP A 19 -0.80 23.57 -7.75
C ASP A 19 -1.84 22.55 -7.29
N ASP A 20 -2.72 22.09 -8.18
CA ASP A 20 -3.74 21.06 -7.88
C ASP A 20 -3.13 19.66 -8.07
N SER A 21 -1.85 19.52 -7.71
CA SER A 21 -1.19 18.23 -7.65
C SER A 21 -1.67 17.52 -6.39
N ILE A 22 -2.47 16.47 -6.55
CA ILE A 22 -2.68 15.52 -5.46
C ILE A 22 -1.28 15.14 -4.95
N PRO A 23 -0.98 15.28 -3.64
CA PRO A 23 0.34 14.97 -3.13
C PRO A 23 0.73 13.56 -3.57
N VAL A 24 1.85 13.43 -4.29
CA VAL A 24 2.36 12.14 -4.74
C VAL A 24 2.55 11.25 -3.50
N LEU A 25 1.85 10.11 -3.47
CA LEU A 25 2.03 9.14 -2.41
C LEU A 25 3.42 8.54 -2.52
N ALA A 26 4.20 8.63 -1.44
CA ALA A 26 5.57 8.19 -1.40
C ALA A 26 5.70 6.94 -0.53
N ALA A 27 6.43 5.94 -1.03
CA ALA A 27 6.88 4.80 -0.24
C ALA A 27 8.27 5.09 0.35
N THR A 28 8.45 4.78 1.63
CA THR A 28 9.73 4.90 2.33
C THR A 28 10.13 3.52 2.86
N LEU A 29 11.33 3.08 2.50
CA LEU A 29 11.90 1.82 2.97
C LEU A 29 12.12 1.86 4.49
N VAL A 30 11.69 0.79 5.16
CA VAL A 30 11.90 0.62 6.60
C VAL A 30 13.32 0.12 6.86
N PRO A 31 14.14 0.83 7.66
CA PRO A 31 15.49 0.39 8.00
C PRO A 31 15.50 -0.97 8.71
N ASP A 32 16.54 -1.76 8.50
CA ASP A 32 16.71 -3.11 9.06
C ASP A 32 16.47 -3.19 10.57
N GLU A 33 16.97 -2.19 11.30
CA GLU A 33 16.83 -2.08 12.76
C GLU A 33 15.36 -1.99 13.22
N GLN A 34 14.47 -1.47 12.38
CA GLN A 34 13.05 -1.26 12.68
C GLN A 34 12.15 -2.36 12.12
N ARG A 35 12.68 -3.29 11.31
CA ARG A 35 11.87 -4.35 10.67
C ARG A 35 11.17 -5.25 11.69
N VAL A 36 11.80 -5.50 12.85
CA VAL A 36 11.20 -6.33 13.92
C VAL A 36 9.94 -5.68 14.52
N GLU A 37 9.84 -4.36 14.48
CA GLU A 37 8.71 -3.61 15.02
C GLU A 37 7.63 -3.32 13.97
N PHE A 38 7.89 -3.58 12.69
CA PHE A 38 6.99 -3.23 11.59
C PHE A 38 5.56 -3.75 11.80
N TRP A 39 5.39 -5.06 11.92
CA TRP A 39 4.07 -5.66 12.09
C TRP A 39 3.34 -5.20 13.37
N PRO A 40 3.95 -5.26 14.57
CA PRO A 40 3.26 -4.80 15.78
C PRO A 40 2.99 -3.29 15.78
N GLN A 41 3.84 -2.47 15.16
CA GLN A 41 3.67 -1.01 15.11
C GLN A 41 2.54 -0.61 14.15
N TYR A 42 2.51 -1.15 12.93
CA TYR A 42 1.57 -0.73 11.89
C TYR A 42 0.28 -1.54 11.87
N PHE A 43 0.33 -2.83 12.24
CA PHE A 43 -0.80 -3.75 12.17
C PHE A 43 -1.19 -4.34 13.53
N GLY A 44 -0.55 -3.94 14.64
CA GLY A 44 -0.75 -4.55 15.97
C GLY A 44 -2.19 -4.51 16.50
N ASN A 45 -3.00 -3.56 16.03
CA ASN A 45 -4.42 -3.44 16.37
C ASN A 45 -5.34 -4.29 15.47
N ILE A 46 -4.81 -4.93 14.43
CA ILE A 46 -5.57 -5.79 13.52
C ILE A 46 -5.70 -7.19 14.16
N PRO A 47 -6.92 -7.75 14.26
CA PRO A 47 -7.10 -9.12 14.73
C PRO A 47 -6.25 -10.10 13.90
N GLN A 48 -5.52 -10.99 14.58
CA GLN A 48 -4.67 -12.00 13.92
C GLN A 48 -3.58 -11.42 13.01
N TRP A 49 -3.08 -10.20 13.23
CA TRP A 49 -2.05 -9.57 12.39
C TRP A 49 -0.80 -10.43 12.14
N ILE A 50 -0.44 -11.33 13.06
CA ILE A 50 0.76 -12.19 12.96
C ILE A 50 0.74 -13.15 11.76
N ILE A 51 -0.43 -13.38 11.14
CA ILE A 51 -0.57 -14.26 9.97
C ILE A 51 -0.53 -13.50 8.63
N LEU A 52 -0.46 -12.17 8.65
CA LEU A 52 -0.47 -11.35 7.43
C LEU A 52 0.72 -11.67 6.53
N GLU A 53 1.93 -11.69 7.07
CA GLU A 53 3.14 -12.00 6.32
C GLU A 53 3.11 -13.42 5.69
N PRO A 54 2.85 -14.50 6.45
CA PRO A 54 2.67 -15.82 5.85
C PRO A 54 1.61 -15.88 4.74
N HIS A 55 0.51 -15.14 4.88
CA HIS A 55 -0.52 -15.07 3.84
C HIS A 55 -0.03 -14.33 2.59
N ILE A 56 0.73 -13.25 2.73
CA ILE A 56 1.33 -12.53 1.59
C ILE A 56 2.22 -13.49 0.78
N PHE A 57 3.08 -14.25 1.44
CA PHE A 57 3.91 -15.27 0.76
C PHE A 57 3.08 -16.35 0.09
N THR A 58 1.99 -16.79 0.74
CA THR A 58 1.10 -17.81 0.18
C THR A 58 0.37 -17.29 -1.08
N TRP A 59 -0.04 -16.02 -1.10
CA TRP A 59 -0.61 -15.41 -2.29
C TRP A 59 0.41 -15.28 -3.42
N MET A 60 1.66 -14.91 -3.10
CA MET A 60 2.73 -14.85 -4.08
C MET A 60 3.01 -16.21 -4.71
N ASP A 61 3.19 -17.26 -3.89
CA ASP A 61 3.39 -18.65 -4.34
C ASP A 61 2.24 -19.14 -5.23
N ARG A 62 1.00 -18.72 -4.92
CA ARG A 62 -0.17 -19.06 -5.73
C ARG A 62 -0.21 -18.33 -7.07
N PHE A 63 0.24 -17.09 -7.11
CA PHE A 63 0.10 -16.22 -8.30
C PHE A 63 1.28 -16.37 -9.26
N CYS A 64 2.49 -16.57 -8.75
CA CYS A 64 3.70 -16.62 -9.55
C CYS A 64 4.31 -18.03 -9.51
N ALA A 65 4.21 -18.75 -10.63
CA ALA A 65 4.71 -20.13 -10.72
C ALA A 65 6.25 -20.23 -10.62
N ASP A 66 6.96 -19.16 -10.97
CA ASP A 66 8.41 -19.10 -10.95
C ASP A 66 8.96 -18.53 -9.62
N TYR A 67 8.07 -18.16 -8.69
CA TYR A 67 8.47 -17.64 -7.39
C TYR A 67 9.12 -18.73 -6.55
N SER A 68 10.33 -18.46 -6.08
CA SER A 68 11.13 -19.40 -5.25
C SER A 68 11.48 -18.82 -3.87
N GLY A 69 10.83 -17.74 -3.47
CA GLY A 69 11.19 -16.95 -2.30
C GLY A 69 11.96 -15.68 -2.69
N GLY A 70 12.68 -15.12 -1.72
CA GLY A 70 13.49 -13.91 -1.91
C GLY A 70 13.60 -13.12 -0.62
N ILE A 71 14.42 -12.06 -0.65
CA ILE A 71 14.44 -11.06 0.41
C ILE A 71 13.25 -10.13 0.17
N TRP A 72 12.50 -9.83 1.22
CA TRP A 72 11.41 -8.88 1.18
C TRP A 72 11.75 -7.63 1.98
N GLN A 73 11.39 -6.50 1.40
CA GLN A 73 11.57 -5.17 1.94
C GLN A 73 10.24 -4.66 2.47
N PHE A 74 10.27 -3.92 3.57
CA PHE A 74 9.09 -3.33 4.20
C PHE A 74 9.04 -1.84 3.87
N TYR A 75 7.83 -1.36 3.59
CA TYR A 75 7.61 0.02 3.18
C TYR A 75 6.49 0.65 4.01
N THR A 76 6.67 1.94 4.29
CA THR A 76 5.63 2.81 4.85
C THR A 76 5.23 3.84 3.79
N LEU A 77 3.96 4.22 3.80
CA LEU A 77 3.40 5.17 2.86
C LEU A 77 3.13 6.51 3.56
N SER A 78 3.29 7.62 2.84
CA SER A 78 3.02 8.97 3.36
C SER A 78 1.58 9.20 3.83
N ASN A 79 0.62 8.36 3.40
CA ASN A 79 -0.78 8.36 3.87
C ASN A 79 -1.01 7.46 5.11
N GLY A 80 0.04 6.94 5.73
CA GLY A 80 -0.04 6.03 6.87
C GLY A 80 -0.32 4.58 6.50
N GLY A 81 -0.26 4.22 5.21
CA GLY A 81 -0.27 2.83 4.76
C GLY A 81 1.08 2.16 5.01
N ALA A 82 1.12 0.84 4.88
CA ALA A 82 2.33 0.05 4.99
C ALA A 82 2.16 -1.23 4.15
N PHE A 83 3.24 -1.74 3.57
CA PHE A 83 3.23 -2.98 2.79
C PHE A 83 4.62 -3.61 2.75
N MET A 84 4.73 -4.77 2.10
CA MET A 84 6.00 -5.41 1.80
C MET A 84 6.06 -5.82 0.33
N ALA A 85 7.25 -5.80 -0.25
CA ALA A 85 7.49 -6.28 -1.60
C ALA A 85 8.87 -6.97 -1.67
N PRO A 86 9.08 -7.89 -2.62
CA PRO A 86 10.41 -8.44 -2.87
C PRO A 86 11.42 -7.33 -3.16
N GLU A 87 12.67 -7.56 -2.77
CA GLU A 87 13.79 -6.70 -3.09
C GLU A 87 13.99 -6.65 -4.62
N MET A 88 14.05 -5.42 -5.15
CA MET A 88 14.38 -5.18 -6.55
C MET A 88 15.90 -5.16 -6.70
N ASP A 89 16.42 -5.90 -7.68
CA ASP A 89 17.79 -5.73 -8.12
C ASP A 89 17.83 -4.54 -9.09
N GLU A 90 18.45 -3.43 -8.67
CA GLU A 90 18.54 -2.17 -9.43
C GLU A 90 19.21 -2.35 -10.81
N ASP A 91 19.97 -3.43 -11.01
CA ASP A 91 20.63 -3.75 -12.27
C ASP A 91 19.73 -4.53 -13.25
N THR A 92 18.48 -4.86 -12.86
CA THR A 92 17.56 -5.69 -13.66
C THR A 92 16.15 -5.10 -13.74
N ASP A 93 15.54 -5.15 -14.93
CA ASP A 93 14.09 -4.92 -15.11
C ASP A 93 13.36 -6.27 -15.02
N GLU A 94 13.55 -6.98 -13.91
CA GLU A 94 12.96 -8.30 -13.72
C GLU A 94 11.44 -8.20 -13.60
N LYS A 95 10.75 -8.96 -14.45
CA LYS A 95 9.29 -9.08 -14.45
C LYS A 95 8.87 -10.50 -14.16
N TRP A 96 7.88 -10.63 -13.30
CA TRP A 96 7.26 -11.90 -12.95
C TRP A 96 5.93 -12.05 -13.65
N SER A 97 5.71 -13.26 -14.18
CA SER A 97 4.41 -13.65 -14.72
C SER A 97 3.50 -14.07 -13.56
N LEU A 98 2.46 -13.27 -13.31
CA LEU A 98 1.44 -13.55 -12.32
C LEU A 98 0.16 -14.03 -13.00
N PHE A 99 -0.52 -14.99 -12.38
CA PHE A 99 -1.81 -15.51 -12.82
C PHE A 99 -2.74 -15.72 -11.63
N ASN A 100 -3.85 -15.00 -11.60
CA ASN A 100 -4.87 -15.17 -10.58
C ASN A 100 -5.95 -16.15 -11.07
N THR A 101 -5.86 -17.39 -10.57
CA THR A 101 -6.84 -18.45 -10.84
C THR A 101 -8.29 -18.11 -10.46
N MET A 102 -8.53 -17.11 -9.62
CA MET A 102 -9.87 -16.77 -9.13
C MET A 102 -10.68 -15.93 -10.13
N ASN A 103 -10.02 -15.05 -10.88
CA ASN A 103 -10.64 -14.22 -11.92
C ASN A 103 -10.21 -14.64 -13.34
N GLY A 104 -9.15 -15.46 -13.47
CA GLY A 104 -8.61 -15.91 -14.75
C GLY A 104 -7.68 -14.88 -15.42
N ASN A 105 -7.30 -13.82 -14.72
CA ASN A 105 -6.43 -12.76 -15.24
C ASN A 105 -4.96 -13.11 -15.01
N GLY A 106 -4.13 -12.72 -15.97
CA GLY A 106 -2.68 -12.85 -15.88
C GLY A 106 -1.97 -11.65 -16.48
N GLY A 107 -0.72 -11.46 -16.10
CA GLY A 107 0.09 -10.33 -16.56
C GLY A 107 1.52 -10.41 -16.06
N GLU A 108 2.38 -9.63 -16.69
CA GLU A 108 3.75 -9.41 -16.24
C GLU A 108 3.79 -8.17 -15.35
N LEU A 109 4.40 -8.29 -14.18
CA LEU A 109 4.58 -7.20 -13.21
C LEU A 109 6.03 -7.17 -12.76
N SER A 110 6.55 -5.98 -12.47
CA SER A 110 7.77 -5.87 -11.67
C SER A 110 7.61 -6.55 -10.32
N VAL A 111 8.73 -6.88 -9.67
CA VAL A 111 8.71 -7.49 -8.34
C VAL A 111 8.01 -6.61 -7.30
N GLU A 112 8.16 -5.28 -7.38
CA GLU A 112 7.45 -4.33 -6.51
C GLU A 112 5.94 -4.40 -6.75
N ALA A 113 5.51 -4.31 -8.00
CA ALA A 113 4.10 -4.32 -8.36
C ALA A 113 3.42 -5.66 -8.02
N ALA A 114 4.15 -6.79 -8.16
CA ALA A 114 3.71 -8.09 -7.71
C ALA A 114 3.50 -8.11 -6.17
N GLY A 115 4.44 -7.54 -5.40
CA GLY A 115 4.33 -7.38 -3.95
C GLY A 115 3.10 -6.56 -3.52
N ILE A 116 2.85 -5.44 -4.19
CA ILE A 116 1.66 -4.60 -3.98
C ILE A 116 0.38 -5.40 -4.23
N ALA A 117 0.30 -6.14 -5.34
CA ALA A 117 -0.88 -6.93 -5.70
C ALA A 117 -1.22 -7.99 -4.64
N VAL A 118 -0.23 -8.76 -4.17
CA VAL A 118 -0.48 -9.81 -3.15
C VAL A 118 -0.77 -9.23 -1.76
N CYS A 119 -0.22 -8.06 -1.43
CA CYS A 119 -0.59 -7.32 -0.23
C CYS A 119 -2.06 -6.88 -0.30
N LEU A 120 -2.51 -6.32 -1.43
CA LEU A 120 -3.92 -5.93 -1.63
C LEU A 120 -4.87 -7.13 -1.50
N MET A 121 -4.52 -8.28 -2.09
CA MET A 121 -5.28 -9.53 -1.94
C MET A 121 -5.37 -9.97 -0.48
N THR A 122 -4.23 -9.94 0.22
CA THR A 122 -4.17 -10.30 1.64
C THR A 122 -5.04 -9.37 2.47
N TYR A 123 -4.96 -8.05 2.24
CA TYR A 123 -5.64 -7.07 3.07
C TYR A 123 -7.15 -7.11 2.87
N SER A 124 -7.60 -7.24 1.63
CA SER A 124 -9.02 -7.43 1.29
C SER A 124 -9.57 -8.69 1.95
N HIS A 125 -8.91 -9.84 1.75
CA HIS A 125 -9.36 -11.11 2.31
C HIS A 125 -9.36 -11.10 3.85
N HIS A 126 -8.33 -10.51 4.47
CA HIS A 126 -8.23 -10.43 5.94
C HIS A 126 -9.27 -9.48 6.54
N ALA A 127 -9.53 -8.35 5.89
CA ALA A 127 -10.59 -7.42 6.29
C ALA A 127 -11.97 -8.09 6.26
N MET A 128 -12.30 -8.82 5.19
CA MET A 128 -13.56 -9.57 5.10
C MET A 128 -13.66 -10.68 6.14
N ARG A 129 -12.57 -11.42 6.38
CA ARG A 129 -12.55 -12.53 7.34
C ARG A 129 -12.68 -12.07 8.80
N THR A 130 -12.14 -10.89 9.12
CA THR A 130 -12.09 -10.37 10.50
C THR A 130 -13.12 -9.28 10.78
N GLU A 131 -13.84 -8.81 9.75
CA GLU A 131 -14.76 -7.68 9.81
C GLU A 131 -14.10 -6.44 10.47
N CYS A 132 -12.83 -6.20 10.12
CA CYS A 132 -11.99 -5.18 10.76
C CYS A 132 -11.84 -3.93 9.89
N ASP A 133 -12.48 -2.83 10.31
CA ASP A 133 -12.40 -1.54 9.63
C ASP A 133 -10.98 -1.00 9.49
N ALA A 134 -10.13 -1.21 10.50
CA ALA A 134 -8.73 -0.79 10.43
C ALA A 134 -7.97 -1.56 9.33
N MET A 135 -8.29 -2.84 9.09
CA MET A 135 -7.70 -3.60 7.99
C MET A 135 -8.22 -3.11 6.63
N THR A 136 -9.51 -2.78 6.56
CA THR A 136 -10.12 -2.12 5.39
C THR A 136 -9.43 -0.80 5.07
N GLU A 137 -9.07 -0.01 6.08
CA GLU A 137 -8.32 1.23 5.89
C GLU A 137 -6.91 0.98 5.32
N HIS A 138 -6.18 -0.03 5.82
CA HIS A 138 -4.90 -0.45 5.24
C HIS A 138 -5.03 -0.85 3.76
N TYR A 139 -6.10 -1.57 3.39
CA TYR A 139 -6.38 -1.89 2.00
C TYR A 139 -6.54 -0.63 1.15
N TYR A 140 -7.35 0.34 1.58
CA TYR A 140 -7.56 1.57 0.82
C TYR A 140 -6.30 2.45 0.73
N ARG A 141 -5.53 2.58 1.82
CA ARG A 141 -4.27 3.33 1.80
C ARG A 141 -3.25 2.76 0.81
N LEU A 142 -3.14 1.43 0.74
CA LEU A 142 -2.27 0.76 -0.24
C LEU A 142 -2.85 0.85 -1.66
N ARG A 143 -4.18 0.75 -1.82
CA ARG A 143 -4.84 0.87 -3.12
C ARG A 143 -4.64 2.27 -3.72
N ASP A 144 -4.70 3.31 -2.91
CA ASP A 144 -4.44 4.69 -3.35
C ASP A 144 -3.00 4.82 -3.88
N TYR A 145 -2.02 4.20 -3.21
CA TYR A 145 -0.64 4.14 -3.71
C TYR A 145 -0.55 3.36 -5.04
N ALA A 146 -1.19 2.19 -5.11
CA ALA A 146 -1.21 1.37 -6.32
C ALA A 146 -1.85 2.07 -7.53
N LEU A 147 -2.86 2.92 -7.32
CA LEU A 147 -3.50 3.72 -8.37
C LEU A 147 -2.57 4.81 -8.96
N ASN A 148 -1.54 5.23 -8.21
CA ASN A 148 -0.52 6.17 -8.66
C ASN A 148 0.75 5.46 -9.19
N HIS A 149 0.82 4.14 -9.11
CA HIS A 149 1.96 3.35 -9.57
C HIS A 149 2.01 3.28 -11.11
N ALA A 150 3.21 3.23 -11.71
CA ALA A 150 3.37 3.15 -13.16
C ALA A 150 2.69 1.91 -13.78
N GLU A 151 2.63 0.82 -13.01
CA GLU A 151 1.99 -0.45 -13.39
C GLU A 151 0.56 -0.61 -12.84
N CYS A 152 -0.14 0.49 -12.50
CA CYS A 152 -1.46 0.44 -11.86
C CYS A 152 -2.46 -0.45 -12.63
N CYS A 153 -2.50 -0.38 -13.96
CA CYS A 153 -3.38 -1.19 -14.78
C CYS A 153 -3.12 -2.70 -14.60
N ALA A 154 -1.86 -3.12 -14.53
CA ALA A 154 -1.49 -4.51 -14.35
C ALA A 154 -1.82 -4.99 -12.93
N ILE A 155 -1.52 -4.18 -11.92
CA ILE A 155 -1.86 -4.47 -10.51
C ILE A 155 -3.38 -4.65 -10.37
N MET A 156 -4.17 -3.69 -10.85
CA MET A 156 -5.63 -3.72 -10.74
C MET A 156 -6.24 -4.88 -11.54
N HIS A 157 -5.67 -5.21 -12.70
CA HIS A 157 -6.14 -6.33 -13.50
C HIS A 157 -5.94 -7.69 -12.79
N ILE A 158 -4.82 -7.88 -12.09
CA ILE A 158 -4.55 -9.11 -11.35
C ILE A 158 -5.52 -9.29 -10.16
N ILE A 159 -5.91 -8.20 -9.49
CA ILE A 159 -6.72 -8.25 -8.26
C ILE A 159 -8.22 -8.03 -8.45
N ASP A 160 -8.69 -7.87 -9.69
CA ASP A 160 -10.10 -7.68 -10.06
C ASP A 160 -11.01 -8.81 -9.54
#